data_AF-A0A8K0DK17-F1
#
_entry.id   AF-A0A8K0DK17-F1
#
_cell.length_a   1.000
_cell.length_b   1.000
_cell.length_c   1.000
_cell.angle_alpha   90.00
_cell.angle_beta   90.00
_cell.angle_gamma   90.00
#
_symmetry.space_group_name_H-M   'P 1'
#
loop_
_entity.id
_entity.type
_entity.pdbx_description
1 polymer ?
#
loop_
_entity_poly.entity_id
_entity_poly.type
_entity_poly.pdbx_seq_one_letter_code
_entity_poly.pdbx_strand_id
1 'polypeptide(L)'
;MKNRVEKYTEIHRKIKRGIQEAKGSWIKEQCAEMENFERKYDMFNMYRKVKKITGTRRKNQIGVLKNKEGKVIVNLENKIGIWTEYIRELFEDDGNNISQINGET
;
A
#
# COMPACT_ATOMS: atom_id res chain seq x y z
N MET A 1 36.07 20.88 -35.13
CA MET A 1 34.66 21.20 -34.86
C MET A 1 34.13 20.16 -33.88
N LYS A 2 33.71 20.52 -32.66
CA LYS A 2 33.10 19.53 -31.74
C LYS A 2 31.88 18.90 -32.42
N ASN A 3 31.85 17.58 -32.49
CA ASN A 3 30.82 16.84 -33.19
C ASN A 3 29.46 17.01 -32.46
N ARG A 4 28.33 17.08 -33.17
CA ARG A 4 27.00 17.30 -32.53
C ARG A 4 26.71 16.27 -31.43
N VAL A 5 27.20 15.04 -31.63
CA VAL A 5 27.12 13.93 -30.69
C VAL A 5 27.90 14.20 -29.39
N GLU A 6 29.09 14.79 -29.48
CA GLU A 6 29.91 15.13 -28.32
C GLU A 6 29.23 16.21 -27.46
N LYS A 7 28.67 17.24 -28.12
CA LYS A 7 27.95 18.32 -27.42
C LYS A 7 26.70 17.80 -26.71
N TYR A 8 25.94 16.93 -27.37
CA TYR A 8 24.77 16.27 -26.76
C TYR A 8 25.18 15.43 -25.53
N THR A 9 26.24 14.62 -25.68
CA THR A 9 26.72 13.75 -24.59
C THR A 9 27.21 14.57 -23.39
N GLU A 10 27.89 15.70 -23.63
CA GLU A 10 28.33 16.62 -22.58
C GLU A 10 27.15 17.20 -21.80
N ILE A 11 26.12 17.68 -22.53
CA ILE A 11 24.90 18.25 -21.93
C ILE A 11 24.12 17.18 -21.15
N HIS A 12 23.93 16.00 -21.73
CA HIS A 12 23.24 14.88 -21.08
C HIS A 12 23.93 14.47 -19.77
N ARG A 13 25.27 14.42 -19.78
CA ARG A 13 26.06 14.13 -18.57
C ARG A 13 25.86 15.19 -17.50
N LYS A 14 25.86 16.48 -17.88
CA LYS A 14 25.59 17.60 -16.97
C LYS A 14 24.19 17.51 -16.35
N ILE A 15 23.17 17.22 -17.17
CA ILE A 15 21.79 17.05 -16.70
C ILE A 15 21.69 15.89 -15.72
N LYS A 16 22.23 14.71 -16.06
CA LYS A 16 22.22 13.55 -15.16
C LYS A 16 22.90 13.84 -13.83
N ARG A 17 24.02 14.56 -13.85
CA ARG A 17 24.72 14.98 -12.63
C ARG A 17 23.85 15.92 -11.80
N GLY A 18 23.25 16.93 -12.40
CA GLY A 18 22.34 17.84 -11.70
C GLY A 18 21.13 17.12 -11.10
N ILE A 19 20.56 16.13 -11.79
CA ILE A 19 19.49 15.29 -11.24
C ILE A 19 19.98 14.51 -10.01
N GLN A 20 21.18 13.95 -10.07
CA GLN A 20 21.75 13.18 -8.96
C GLN A 20 22.06 14.07 -7.75
N GLU A 21 22.63 15.25 -7.97
CA GLU A 21 22.90 16.25 -6.94
C GLU A 21 21.61 16.76 -6.30
N ALA A 22 20.59 17.06 -7.11
CA ALA A 22 19.28 17.49 -6.61
C ALA A 22 18.60 16.40 -5.77
N LYS A 23 18.63 15.13 -6.23
CA LYS A 23 18.11 14.00 -5.46
C LYS A 23 18.86 13.82 -4.13
N GLY A 24 20.19 13.89 -4.16
CA GLY A 24 21.01 13.78 -2.96
C GLY A 24 20.73 14.90 -1.95
N SER A 25 20.62 16.13 -2.44
CA SER A 25 20.30 17.31 -1.62
C SER A 25 18.92 17.17 -0.97
N TRP A 26 17.92 16.77 -1.75
CA TRP A 26 16.58 16.52 -1.24
C TRP A 26 16.56 15.44 -0.14
N ILE A 27 17.21 14.29 -0.36
CA ILE A 27 17.30 13.23 0.67
C ILE A 27 17.97 13.75 1.94
N LYS A 28 19.08 14.50 1.79
CA LYS A 28 19.81 15.07 2.93
C LYS A 28 18.93 16.02 3.76
N GLU A 29 18.15 16.87 3.11
CA GLU A 29 17.18 17.74 3.79
C GLU A 29 16.12 16.94 4.54
N GLN A 30 15.60 15.87 3.92
CA GLN A 30 14.62 15.00 4.59
C GLN A 30 15.21 14.33 5.83
N CYS A 31 16.45 13.84 5.78
CA CYS A 31 17.12 13.23 6.94
C CYS A 31 17.35 14.26 8.05
N ALA A 32 17.84 15.46 7.72
CA ALA A 32 18.07 16.52 8.70
C ALA A 32 16.78 16.93 9.43
N GLU A 33 15.65 16.93 8.73
CA GLU A 33 14.34 17.18 9.33
C GLU A 33 13.93 16.05 10.29
N MET A 34 14.17 14.79 9.93
CA MET A 34 13.91 13.63 10.80
C MET A 34 14.75 13.63 12.07
N GLU A 35 16.05 13.92 11.96
CA GLU A 35 16.94 14.08 13.11
C GLU A 35 16.48 15.22 14.03
N ASN A 36 15.90 16.28 13.47
CA ASN A 36 15.33 17.36 14.26
C ASN A 36 14.07 16.93 15.04
N PHE A 37 13.24 16.06 14.45
CA PHE A 37 12.10 15.47 15.17
C PHE A 37 12.57 14.55 16.29
N GLU A 38 13.60 13.72 16.04
CA GLU A 38 14.20 12.86 17.06
C GLU A 38 14.74 13.67 18.25
N ARG A 39 15.50 14.74 17.99
CA ARG A 39 15.99 15.65 19.04
C ARG A 39 14.88 16.28 19.87
N LYS A 40 13.67 16.44 19.31
CA LYS A 40 12.50 17.00 20.00
C LYS A 40 11.62 15.92 20.64
N TYR A 41 12.03 14.65 20.58
CA TYR A 41 11.22 13.50 20.97
C TYR A 41 9.85 13.44 20.24
N ASP A 42 9.76 14.07 19.07
CA ASP A 42 8.55 14.11 18.24
C ASP A 42 8.51 12.91 17.29
N MET A 43 8.37 11.73 17.91
CA MET A 43 8.36 10.46 17.21
C MET A 43 7.17 10.36 16.22
N PHE A 44 6.05 11.03 16.52
CA PHE A 44 4.88 11.06 15.65
C PHE A 44 5.18 11.69 14.28
N ASN A 45 5.75 12.90 14.27
CA ASN A 45 6.06 13.57 13.01
C ASN A 45 7.23 12.89 12.28
N MET A 46 8.20 12.34 13.01
CA MET A 46 9.27 11.52 12.42
C MET A 46 8.68 10.30 11.67
N TYR A 47 7.84 9.48 12.30
CA TYR A 47 7.21 8.33 11.66
C TYR A 47 6.31 8.73 10.48
N ARG A 48 5.53 9.81 10.61
CA ARG A 48 4.70 10.34 9.53
C ARG A 48 5.56 10.73 8.32
N LYS A 49 6.71 11.35 8.55
CA LYS A 49 7.65 11.76 7.50
C LYS A 49 8.28 10.54 6.82
N VAL A 50 8.75 9.56 7.60
CA VAL A 50 9.29 8.29 7.08
C VAL A 50 8.27 7.61 6.18
N LYS A 51 7.02 7.49 6.64
CA LYS A 51 5.94 6.87 5.86
C LYS A 51 5.63 7.58 4.54
N LYS A 52 5.74 8.91 4.51
CA LYS A 52 5.55 9.70 3.28
C LYS A 52 6.66 9.41 2.26
N ILE A 53 7.91 9.28 2.71
CA ILE A 53 9.07 9.06 1.84
C ILE A 53 9.16 7.62 1.36
N THR A 54 8.99 6.66 2.28
CA THR A 54 9.07 5.24 1.95
C THR A 54 7.87 4.75 1.16
N GLY A 55 6.83 5.57 1.03
CA GLY A 55 5.72 5.37 0.11
C GLY A 55 5.20 3.95 0.21
N THR A 56 4.89 3.47 1.43
CA THR A 56 4.35 2.13 1.63
C THR A 56 2.98 2.08 0.97
N ARG A 57 2.99 1.81 -0.34
CA ARG A 57 1.84 1.56 -1.16
C ARG A 57 1.29 0.24 -0.64
N ARG A 58 0.39 0.30 0.33
CA ARG A 58 -0.47 -0.83 0.63
C ARG A 58 -1.07 -1.22 -0.71
N LYS A 59 -0.76 -2.43 -1.19
CA LYS A 59 -1.53 -3.01 -2.30
C LYS A 59 -2.94 -3.14 -1.73
N ASN A 60 -3.79 -2.18 -2.04
CA ASN A 60 -5.21 -2.32 -1.77
C ASN A 60 -5.69 -3.50 -2.64
N GLN A 61 -5.65 -4.72 -2.11
CA GLN A 61 -6.44 -5.84 -2.62
C GLN A 61 -7.91 -5.69 -2.19
N ILE A 62 -8.37 -4.45 -2.02
CA ILE A 62 -9.73 -4.15 -1.59
C ILE A 62 -10.59 -4.28 -2.84
N GLY A 63 -11.16 -5.46 -3.08
CA GLY A 63 -12.21 -5.64 -4.07
C GLY A 63 -12.10 -6.85 -5.00
N VAL A 64 -11.02 -7.65 -4.92
CA VAL A 64 -10.90 -8.86 -5.75
C VAL A 64 -11.42 -10.06 -4.95
N LEU A 65 -12.72 -10.34 -5.07
CA LEU A 65 -13.29 -11.57 -4.53
C LEU A 65 -12.80 -12.75 -5.37
N LYS A 66 -12.25 -13.77 -4.70
CA LYS A 66 -11.84 -15.02 -5.32
C LYS A 66 -12.70 -16.15 -4.79
N ASN A 67 -13.03 -17.11 -5.64
CA ASN A 67 -13.62 -18.37 -5.17
C ASN A 67 -12.56 -19.25 -4.48
N LYS A 68 -13.00 -20.39 -3.93
CA LYS A 68 -12.13 -21.39 -3.29
C LYS A 68 -11.02 -21.93 -4.23
N GLU A 69 -11.21 -21.84 -5.55
CA GLU A 69 -10.24 -22.22 -6.59
C GLU A 69 -9.27 -21.10 -6.96
N GLY A 70 -9.37 -19.93 -6.31
CA GLY A 70 -8.49 -18.78 -6.55
C GLY A 70 -8.83 -17.94 -7.80
N LYS A 71 -9.94 -18.24 -8.49
CA LYS A 71 -10.42 -17.51 -9.66
C LYS A 71 -11.08 -16.20 -9.25
N VAL A 72 -10.70 -15.12 -9.92
CA VAL A 72 -11.26 -13.78 -9.69
C VAL A 72 -12.69 -13.69 -10.20
N ILE A 73 -13.59 -13.22 -9.35
CA ILE A 73 -15.01 -13.08 -9.67
C ILE A 73 -15.37 -11.62 -9.91
N VAL A 74 -15.89 -11.39 -11.11
CA VAL A 74 -16.27 -10.06 -11.60
C VAL A 74 -17.80 -9.87 -11.58
N ASN A 75 -18.57 -10.93 -11.88
CA ASN A 75 -20.04 -10.88 -11.96
C ASN A 75 -20.70 -10.72 -10.57
N LEU A 76 -21.79 -9.94 -10.49
CA LEU A 76 -22.52 -9.62 -9.27
C LEU A 76 -23.21 -10.86 -8.66
N GLU A 77 -23.88 -11.67 -9.46
CA GLU A 77 -24.58 -12.88 -8.99
C GLU A 77 -23.61 -13.85 -8.31
N ASN A 78 -22.45 -14.06 -8.91
CA ASN A 78 -21.40 -14.92 -8.37
C ASN A 78 -20.82 -14.37 -7.05
N LYS A 79 -20.77 -13.04 -6.88
CA LYS A 79 -20.36 -12.42 -5.61
C LYS A 79 -21.39 -12.69 -4.52
N ILE A 80 -22.69 -12.52 -4.84
CA ILE A 80 -23.78 -12.80 -3.89
C ILE A 80 -23.76 -14.27 -3.49
N GLY A 81 -23.57 -15.19 -4.43
CA GLY A 81 -23.47 -16.62 -4.17
C GLY A 81 -22.35 -16.97 -3.18
N ILE A 82 -21.14 -16.43 -3.38
CA ILE A 82 -20.01 -16.66 -2.46
C ILE A 82 -20.25 -16.07 -1.08
N TRP A 83 -20.78 -14.84 -0.99
CA TRP A 83 -21.08 -14.27 0.31
C TRP A 83 -22.15 -15.08 1.04
N THR A 84 -23.14 -15.60 0.30
CA THR A 84 -24.18 -16.47 0.87
C THR A 84 -23.60 -17.79 1.37
N GLU A 85 -22.72 -18.43 0.59
CA GLU A 85 -22.03 -19.67 0.99
C GLU A 85 -21.14 -19.43 2.21
N TYR A 86 -20.34 -18.36 2.21
CA TYR A 86 -19.47 -17.98 3.33
C TYR A 86 -20.27 -17.72 4.61
N ILE A 87 -21.38 -16.98 4.53
CA ILE A 87 -22.25 -16.72 5.69
C ILE A 87 -22.88 -18.02 6.18
N ARG A 88 -23.32 -18.91 5.28
CA ARG A 88 -23.83 -20.23 5.66
C ARG A 88 -22.78 -21.05 6.41
N GLU A 89 -21.58 -21.21 5.85
CA GLU A 89 -20.49 -21.93 6.53
C GLU A 89 -20.14 -21.31 7.89
N LEU A 90 -20.11 -19.98 7.97
CA LEU A 90 -19.77 -19.26 9.20
C LEU A 90 -20.79 -19.47 10.33
N PHE A 91 -22.07 -19.64 10.00
CA PHE A 91 -23.15 -19.72 10.98
C PHE A 91 -23.81 -21.10 11.10
N GLU A 92 -23.54 -22.04 10.19
CA GLU A 92 -23.99 -23.44 10.28
C GLU A 92 -23.13 -24.25 11.27
N ASP A 93 -21.86 -23.91 11.47
CA ASP A 93 -20.97 -24.57 12.44
C ASP A 93 -21.33 -24.28 13.92
N ASP A 94 -22.06 -23.18 14.20
CA ASP A 94 -22.57 -22.84 15.54
C ASP A 94 -24.01 -23.36 15.79
N GLY A 95 -24.58 -24.09 14.83
CA GLY A 95 -25.97 -24.57 14.83
C GLY A 95 -26.31 -25.64 15.88
N ASN A 96 -25.36 -26.09 16.70
CA ASN A 96 -25.62 -27.02 17.80
C ASN A 96 -26.09 -26.34 19.11
N ASN A 97 -26.36 -25.03 19.12
CA ASN A 97 -26.78 -24.33 20.35
C ASN A 97 -27.97 -23.36 20.21
N ILE A 98 -28.79 -23.48 19.16
CA ILE A 98 -29.99 -22.62 19.00
C ILE A 98 -31.28 -23.27 19.50
N SER A 99 -31.24 -24.55 19.92
CA SER A 99 -32.41 -25.29 20.40
C SER A 99 -32.80 -25.01 21.86
N GLN A 100 -32.09 -24.13 22.58
CA GLN A 100 -32.39 -23.80 23.98
C GLN A 100 -33.06 -22.43 24.18
N ILE A 101 -33.34 -21.65 23.13
CA ILE A 101 -33.86 -20.27 23.30
C ILE A 101 -35.39 -20.17 23.17
N ASN A 102 -36.08 -21.20 22.65
CA ASN A 102 -37.54 -21.14 22.48
C ASN A 102 -38.25 -22.21 23.33
N GLY A 103 -38.18 -22.03 24.64
CA GLY A 103 -39.03 -22.71 25.60
C GLY A 103 -39.47 -21.71 26.68
N GLU A 104 -40.44 -20.86 26.36
CA GLU A 104 -41.37 -20.20 27.31
C GLU A 104 -42.37 -19.31 26.54
N THR A 105 -43.50 -19.89 26.14
CA THR A 105 -44.85 -19.58 26.65
C THR A 105 -45.83 -20.61 26.08
#